data_AF-A0AAW2C1E0-F1
#
_entry.id   AF-A0AAW2C1E0-F1
#
_cell.length_a   1.000
_cell.length_b   1.000
_cell.length_c   1.000
_cell.angle_alpha   90.00
_cell.angle_beta   90.00
_cell.angle_gamma   90.00
#
_symmetry.space_group_name_H-M   'P 1'
#
loop_
_entity.id
_entity.type
_entity.pdbx_description
1 polymer ?
#
loop_
_entity_poly.entity_id
_entity_poly.type
_entity_poly.pdbx_seq_one_letter_code
_entity_poly.pdbx_strand_id
1 'polypeptide(L)'
;MALKLDMSKAYDRVEWSFLREVMKRMGFNEKWVELIMECVSTVTYSLLINGEPVGNIKPSRGIRQGDPLSPYLFLLCSEGLHRMIKKAADDGEIQGVSICRNGPKITHLFFADDSLLFCRATTQECQKVLEILSSYERVSGQKLNRDKTSLFFSKSTSVDMQNQIMGALGVSALRQYEAYLGLPALVGRDKRASFDHLKQRVWKKLQGWEGKLLSQAGREVLIKAVIQAIPTYTMSCFKLPTMLCHDIESLVRKFWWGQRGDRRKVHWVKWGDLCQHKTQGGMGFKDLEMFNEAMLAKLAWRLLHDDNSLFYRVFKARFFPNGTILEAKEAPSASYAWKSILKGWDVIKKGALWRVGDGKQIRIWADNWLPSRSAARITTPVLWGQENSNVEVLINPATRSWRGDVIDHVFISAEAEVVWSSEWSWISDMQGSSVKEIFSYALAENKDVELLAFTGWAVWNRRNHLRFNETACPLNQLLPMLVLGSTECAPQFESCDLHSENIPRASTLPPRGPPGASSD
;
A
#
# COMPACT_ATOMS: atom_id res chain seq x y z
N MET A 1 18.24 18.02 12.17
CA MET A 1 17.53 18.93 11.24
C MET A 1 16.92 18.09 10.14
N ALA A 2 15.81 18.55 9.57
CA ALA A 2 15.27 18.01 8.34
C ALA A 2 15.19 19.13 7.28
N LEU A 3 15.57 18.83 6.05
CA LEU A 3 15.43 19.71 4.89
C LEU A 3 14.41 19.09 3.95
N LYS A 4 13.36 19.84 3.62
CA LYS A 4 12.45 19.47 2.53
C LYS A 4 12.91 20.20 1.29
N LEU A 5 13.41 19.46 0.31
CA LEU A 5 13.86 19.95 -0.97
C LEU A 5 12.71 19.91 -1.97
N ASP A 6 12.65 20.95 -2.82
CA ASP A 6 11.74 21.03 -3.96
C ASP A 6 12.58 21.26 -5.22
N MET A 7 12.42 20.42 -6.24
CA MET A 7 13.17 20.54 -7.49
C MET A 7 12.39 21.40 -8.49
N SER A 8 13.03 22.44 -9.01
CA SER A 8 12.44 23.34 -10.00
C SER A 8 12.26 22.66 -11.34
N LYS A 9 11.01 22.48 -11.80
CA LYS A 9 10.70 21.87 -13.11
C LYS A 9 11.40 20.52 -13.29
N ALA A 10 11.15 19.60 -12.34
CA ALA A 10 11.89 18.35 -12.19
C ALA A 10 12.03 17.52 -13.48
N TYR A 11 10.98 17.40 -14.29
CA TYR A 11 11.03 16.66 -15.55
C TYR A 11 11.77 17.43 -16.65
N ASP A 12 11.59 18.75 -16.72
CA ASP A 12 12.07 19.56 -17.86
C ASP A 12 13.59 19.83 -17.81
N ARG A 13 14.23 19.60 -16.66
CA ARG A 13 15.63 19.96 -16.41
C ARG A 13 16.63 18.82 -16.49
N VAL A 14 16.16 17.58 -16.64
CA VAL A 14 17.02 16.39 -16.66
C VAL A 14 18.00 16.44 -17.83
N GLU A 15 19.31 16.42 -17.55
CA GLU A 15 20.33 16.28 -18.59
C GLU A 15 20.35 14.86 -19.15
N TRP A 16 20.26 14.74 -20.48
CA TRP A 16 20.25 13.46 -21.18
C TRP A 16 21.57 12.71 -21.07
N SER A 17 22.69 13.42 -21.09
CA SER A 17 24.02 12.83 -20.88
C SER A 17 24.13 12.18 -19.50
N PHE A 18 23.62 12.85 -18.46
CA PHE A 18 23.58 12.32 -17.11
C PHE A 18 22.72 11.06 -17.00
N LEU A 19 21.49 11.10 -17.52
CA LEU A 19 20.59 9.94 -17.51
C LEU A 19 21.23 8.73 -18.21
N ARG A 20 21.85 8.95 -19.39
CA ARG A 20 22.58 7.91 -20.13
C ARG A 20 23.69 7.29 -19.28
N GLU A 21 24.54 8.11 -18.68
CA GLU A 21 25.66 7.63 -17.86
C GLU A 21 25.19 6.88 -16.61
N VAL A 22 24.11 7.33 -15.97
CA VAL A 22 23.53 6.62 -14.81
C VAL A 22 23.06 5.23 -15.23
N MET A 23 22.33 5.09 -16.34
CA MET A 23 21.89 3.78 -16.84
C MET A 23 23.08 2.88 -17.17
N LYS A 24 24.13 3.40 -17.83
CA LYS A 24 25.35 2.63 -18.09
C LYS A 24 26.01 2.13 -16.81
N ARG A 25 26.14 3.00 -15.81
CA ARG A 25 26.72 2.65 -14.50
C ARG A 25 25.89 1.65 -13.69
N MET A 26 24.58 1.61 -13.90
CA MET A 26 23.69 0.61 -13.30
C MET A 26 23.77 -0.75 -14.00
N GLY A 27 24.52 -0.86 -15.11
CA GLY A 27 24.74 -2.12 -15.83
C GLY A 27 23.66 -2.45 -16.86
N PHE A 28 22.86 -1.47 -17.30
CA PHE A 28 21.93 -1.68 -18.40
C PHE A 28 22.68 -1.97 -19.71
N ASN A 29 22.10 -2.83 -20.55
CA ASN A 29 22.68 -3.17 -21.85
C ASN A 29 22.76 -1.92 -22.76
N GLU A 30 23.88 -1.74 -23.46
CA GLU A 30 24.11 -0.57 -24.31
C GLU A 30 23.02 -0.36 -25.36
N LYS A 31 22.57 -1.43 -26.03
CA LYS A 31 21.49 -1.33 -27.04
C LYS A 31 20.17 -0.84 -26.43
N TRP A 32 19.87 -1.28 -25.20
CA TRP A 32 18.68 -0.83 -24.49
C TRP A 32 18.79 0.65 -24.10
N VAL A 33 19.97 1.07 -23.64
CA VAL A 33 20.25 2.48 -23.33
C VAL A 33 20.08 3.34 -24.58
N GLU A 34 20.61 2.92 -25.73
CA GLU A 34 20.45 3.63 -26.99
C GLU A 34 18.98 3.81 -27.38
N LEU A 35 18.17 2.74 -27.30
CA LEU A 35 16.73 2.80 -27.60
C LEU A 35 15.99 3.78 -26.68
N ILE A 36 16.25 3.73 -25.37
CA ILE A 36 15.65 4.67 -24.41
C ILE A 36 16.07 6.10 -24.73
N MET A 37 17.35 6.32 -25.02
CA MET A 37 17.85 7.64 -25.35
C MET A 37 17.28 8.15 -26.68
N GLU A 38 16.98 7.28 -27.64
CA GLU A 38 16.28 7.64 -28.87
C GLU A 38 14.86 8.14 -28.56
N CYS A 39 14.10 7.43 -27.70
CA CYS A 39 12.77 7.84 -27.27
C CYS A 39 12.76 9.21 -26.58
N VAL A 40 13.80 9.51 -25.80
CA VAL A 40 13.90 10.76 -25.03
C VAL A 40 14.41 11.93 -25.89
N SER A 41 15.39 11.68 -26.77
CA SER A 41 16.11 12.76 -27.46
C SER A 41 15.50 13.19 -28.81
N THR A 42 14.67 12.34 -29.42
CA THR A 42 14.06 12.62 -30.73
C THR A 42 12.73 13.37 -30.66
N VAL A 43 12.23 13.65 -29.45
CA VAL A 43 10.95 14.34 -29.24
C VAL A 43 10.99 15.76 -29.80
N THR A 44 9.92 16.20 -30.42
CA THR A 44 9.70 17.59 -30.85
C THR A 44 8.40 18.13 -30.27
N TYR A 45 8.40 19.41 -29.88
CA TYR A 45 7.22 20.08 -29.36
C TYR A 45 6.72 21.16 -30.32
N SER A 46 5.40 21.30 -30.41
CA SER A 46 4.73 22.42 -31.08
C SER A 46 3.77 23.08 -30.10
N LEU A 47 3.62 24.41 -30.19
CA LEU A 47 2.73 25.17 -29.33
C LEU A 47 1.40 25.35 -30.05
N LEU A 48 0.29 24.98 -29.41
CA LEU A 48 -1.04 25.26 -29.93
C LEU A 48 -1.36 26.74 -29.70
N ILE A 49 -1.33 27.55 -30.77
CA ILE A 49 -1.73 28.96 -30.75
C ILE A 49 -3.03 29.06 -31.54
N ASN A 50 -4.12 29.46 -30.88
CA ASN A 50 -5.47 29.51 -31.46
C ASN A 50 -5.95 28.16 -32.07
N GLY A 51 -5.50 27.03 -31.52
CA GLY A 51 -5.89 25.70 -32.00
C GLY A 51 -5.02 25.14 -33.13
N GLU A 52 -4.11 25.96 -33.69
CA GLU A 52 -3.16 25.52 -34.71
C GLU A 52 -1.79 25.24 -34.08
N PRO A 53 -1.14 24.11 -34.42
CA PRO A 53 0.22 23.81 -33.95
C PRO A 53 1.22 24.73 -34.66
N VAL A 54 1.83 25.63 -33.89
CA VAL A 54 2.82 26.58 -34.38
C VAL A 54 4.19 26.28 -33.77
N GLY A 55 5.22 26.32 -34.62
CA GLY A 55 6.62 26.13 -34.23
C GLY A 55 7.04 24.66 -34.16
N ASN A 56 8.37 24.47 -34.15
CA ASN A 56 9.01 23.17 -33.96
C ASN A 56 10.17 23.35 -32.98
N ILE A 57 9.93 23.02 -31.72
CA ILE A 57 10.89 23.14 -30.64
C ILE A 57 11.54 21.77 -30.44
N LYS A 58 12.84 21.70 -30.73
CA LYS A 58 13.67 20.55 -30.38
C LYS A 58 14.25 20.76 -28.98
N PRO A 59 13.84 19.97 -27.98
CA PRO A 59 14.44 20.03 -26.65
C PRO A 59 15.91 19.58 -26.73
N SER A 60 16.73 20.10 -25.83
CA SER A 60 18.10 19.63 -25.60
C SER A 60 18.27 18.88 -24.28
N ARG A 61 17.23 18.91 -23.43
CA ARG A 61 17.17 18.28 -22.11
C ARG A 61 15.71 18.06 -21.71
N GLY A 62 15.52 17.33 -20.63
CA GLY A 62 14.23 17.06 -20.02
C GLY A 62 13.57 15.78 -20.53
N ILE A 63 12.61 15.28 -19.78
CA ILE A 63 11.81 14.08 -20.07
C ILE A 63 10.33 14.45 -20.11
N ARG A 64 9.54 13.72 -20.90
CA ARG A 64 8.18 14.13 -21.25
C ARG A 64 7.19 13.90 -20.11
N GLN A 65 6.52 14.96 -19.66
CA GLN A 65 5.39 14.81 -18.73
C GLN A 65 4.20 14.13 -19.42
N GLY A 66 3.63 13.12 -18.77
CA GLY A 66 2.53 12.31 -19.31
C GLY A 66 2.97 11.10 -20.15
N ASP A 67 4.27 10.93 -20.40
CA ASP A 67 4.81 9.70 -20.97
C ASP A 67 4.94 8.62 -19.86
N PRO A 68 4.39 7.40 -20.06
CA PRO A 68 4.51 6.30 -19.12
C PRO A 68 5.95 5.94 -18.72
N LEU A 69 6.95 6.16 -19.57
CA LEU A 69 8.35 5.85 -19.27
C LEU A 69 9.02 6.90 -18.38
N SER A 70 8.64 8.16 -18.54
CA SER A 70 9.32 9.30 -17.93
C SER A 70 9.39 9.23 -16.39
N PRO A 71 8.35 8.81 -15.64
CA PRO A 71 8.45 8.62 -14.19
C PRO A 71 9.56 7.64 -13.77
N TYR A 72 9.76 6.55 -14.52
CA TYR A 72 10.80 5.57 -14.21
C TYR A 72 12.19 6.12 -14.52
N LEU A 73 12.34 6.82 -15.65
CA LEU A 73 13.60 7.49 -16.00
C LEU A 73 13.97 8.58 -14.98
N PHE A 74 12.97 9.27 -14.42
CA PHE A 74 13.19 10.22 -13.34
C PHE A 74 13.73 9.55 -12.06
N LEU A 75 13.24 8.36 -11.72
CA LEU A 75 13.77 7.58 -10.58
C LEU A 75 15.23 7.17 -10.81
N LEU A 76 15.61 6.84 -12.04
CA LEU A 76 17.01 6.56 -12.36
C LEU A 76 17.86 7.83 -12.18
N CYS A 77 17.37 9.01 -12.57
CA CYS A 77 18.09 10.25 -12.32
C CYS A 77 18.30 10.51 -10.82
N SER A 78 17.27 10.31 -10.00
CA SER A 78 17.35 10.55 -8.56
C SER A 78 18.24 9.54 -7.81
N GLU A 79 18.49 8.36 -8.39
CA GLU A 79 19.49 7.39 -7.87
C GLU A 79 20.88 8.01 -7.78
N GLY A 80 21.24 8.94 -8.68
CA GLY A 80 22.50 9.67 -8.59
C GLY A 80 22.62 10.45 -7.27
N LEU A 81 21.57 11.19 -6.90
CA LEU A 81 21.53 11.91 -5.63
C LEU A 81 21.52 10.95 -4.43
N HIS A 82 20.76 9.86 -4.51
CA HIS A 82 20.74 8.80 -3.49
C HIS A 82 22.15 8.31 -3.18
N ARG A 83 22.93 7.99 -4.23
CA ARG A 83 24.30 7.46 -4.10
C ARG A 83 25.28 8.48 -3.55
N MET A 84 25.19 9.75 -3.93
CA MET A 84 26.06 10.80 -3.39
C MET A 84 25.83 10.99 -1.88
N ILE A 85 24.58 11.00 -1.44
CA ILE A 85 24.22 11.13 -0.02
C ILE A 85 24.61 9.86 0.75
N LYS A 86 24.39 8.68 0.17
CA LYS A 86 24.75 7.42 0.79
C LYS A 86 26.26 7.30 0.98
N LYS A 87 27.05 7.68 -0.03
CA LYS A 87 28.51 7.72 0.08
C LYS A 87 28.96 8.63 1.23
N ALA A 88 28.44 9.86 1.29
CA ALA A 88 28.75 10.78 2.39
C ALA A 88 28.32 10.23 3.77
N ALA A 89 27.28 9.39 3.82
CA ALA A 89 26.87 8.73 5.05
C ALA A 89 27.79 7.56 5.44
N ASP A 90 28.23 6.77 4.48
CA ASP A 90 29.18 5.66 4.66
C ASP A 90 30.56 6.19 5.07
N ASP A 91 30.97 7.33 4.51
CA ASP A 91 32.21 8.07 4.85
C ASP A 91 32.11 8.80 6.20
N GLY A 92 30.95 8.79 6.86
CA GLY A 92 30.72 9.41 8.17
C GLY A 92 30.54 10.94 8.15
N GLU A 93 30.52 11.56 6.98
CA GLU A 93 30.33 13.00 6.78
C GLU A 93 28.89 13.44 7.03
N ILE A 94 27.91 12.55 6.82
CA ILE A 94 26.48 12.77 7.13
C ILE A 94 25.96 11.64 8.00
N GLN A 95 25.60 11.93 9.25
CA GLN A 95 25.16 10.87 10.16
C GLN A 95 23.68 10.51 10.05
N GLY A 96 22.86 11.41 9.48
CA GLY A 96 21.41 11.24 9.44
C GLY A 96 20.74 11.42 10.80
N VAL A 97 19.48 10.99 10.90
CA VAL A 97 18.69 11.01 12.13
C VAL A 97 18.17 9.61 12.43
N SER A 98 18.12 9.27 13.71
CA SER A 98 17.46 8.05 14.20
C SER A 98 16.43 8.40 15.27
N ILE A 99 15.30 7.69 15.27
CA ILE A 99 14.19 7.92 16.21
C ILE A 99 14.52 7.34 17.61
N CYS A 100 15.43 6.37 17.69
CA CYS A 100 15.87 5.76 18.95
C CYS A 100 17.34 5.32 18.85
N ARG A 101 18.00 5.11 19.99
CA ARG A 101 19.44 4.78 20.03
C ARG A 101 19.84 3.58 19.17
N ASN A 102 18.97 2.56 19.10
CA ASN A 102 19.20 1.32 18.35
C ASN A 102 18.43 1.29 17.01
N GLY A 103 17.83 2.41 16.59
CA GLY A 103 17.06 2.49 15.36
C GLY A 103 17.96 2.72 14.13
N PRO A 104 17.49 2.34 12.93
CA PRO A 104 18.22 2.63 11.70
C PRO A 104 18.39 4.14 11.51
N LYS A 105 19.59 4.54 11.08
CA LYS A 105 19.88 5.93 10.71
C LYS A 105 19.26 6.24 9.35
N ILE A 106 18.43 7.27 9.29
CA ILE A 106 17.77 7.72 8.07
C ILE A 106 18.45 9.02 7.65
N THR A 107 19.01 9.05 6.43
CA THR A 107 19.64 10.25 5.85
C THR A 107 18.72 10.95 4.87
N HIS A 108 17.84 10.22 4.17
CA HIS A 108 16.91 10.81 3.23
C HIS A 108 15.68 9.91 2.98
N LEU A 109 14.59 10.54 2.53
CA LEU A 109 13.37 9.88 2.04
C LEU A 109 12.96 10.60 0.75
N PHE A 110 12.91 9.86 -0.36
CA PHE A 110 12.53 10.39 -1.66
C PHE A 110 11.14 9.89 -2.06
N PHE A 111 10.34 10.80 -2.59
CA PHE A 111 9.08 10.49 -3.23
C PHE A 111 8.95 11.32 -4.50
N ALA A 112 9.28 10.71 -5.65
CA ALA A 112 9.45 11.44 -6.91
C ALA A 112 10.36 12.66 -6.70
N ASP A 113 9.88 13.88 -6.96
CA ASP A 113 10.59 15.14 -6.80
C ASP A 113 10.59 15.68 -5.36
N ASP A 114 9.62 15.28 -4.53
CA ASP A 114 9.55 15.62 -3.10
C ASP A 114 10.63 14.85 -2.32
N SER A 115 11.69 15.55 -1.92
CA SER A 115 12.84 14.94 -1.23
C SER A 115 13.00 15.47 0.19
N LEU A 116 13.04 14.59 1.18
CA LEU A 116 13.40 14.92 2.55
C LEU A 116 14.83 14.47 2.85
N LEU A 117 15.66 15.38 3.34
CA LEU A 117 17.00 15.08 3.86
C LEU A 117 17.04 15.26 5.37
N PHE A 118 17.81 14.40 6.03
CA PHE A 118 18.00 14.39 7.46
C PHE A 118 19.50 14.41 7.76
N CYS A 119 19.93 15.37 8.58
CA CYS A 119 21.30 15.51 9.03
C CYS A 119 21.33 16.21 10.40
N ARG A 120 22.47 16.20 11.08
CA ARG A 120 22.65 16.97 12.32
C ARG A 120 22.69 18.46 12.00
N ALA A 121 22.16 19.28 12.90
CA ALA A 121 22.18 20.73 12.78
C ALA A 121 23.57 21.27 13.15
N THR A 122 24.55 21.00 12.30
CA THR A 122 25.94 21.47 12.43
C THR A 122 26.39 22.09 11.13
N THR A 123 27.29 23.06 11.21
CA THR A 123 27.84 23.74 10.03
C THR A 123 28.54 22.77 9.09
N GLN A 124 29.24 21.77 9.63
CA GLN A 124 29.97 20.75 8.88
C GLN A 124 29.03 19.88 8.03
N GLU A 125 28.04 19.23 8.64
CA GLU A 125 27.08 18.40 7.89
C GLU A 125 26.25 19.25 6.91
N CYS A 126 25.90 20.48 7.28
CA CYS A 126 25.17 21.39 6.39
C CYS A 126 25.99 21.77 5.15
N GLN A 127 27.27 22.08 5.32
CA GLN A 127 28.17 22.40 4.23
C GLN A 127 28.33 21.21 3.28
N LYS A 128 28.47 20.00 3.83
CA LYS A 128 28.54 18.78 3.01
C LYS A 128 27.26 18.56 2.18
N VAL A 129 26.10 18.77 2.79
CA VAL A 129 24.82 18.69 2.06
C VAL A 129 24.77 19.70 0.91
N LEU A 130 25.21 20.94 1.15
CA LEU A 130 25.29 21.98 0.11
C LEU A 130 26.24 21.61 -1.04
N GLU A 131 27.39 21.01 -0.74
CA GLU A 131 28.35 20.53 -1.74
C GLU A 131 27.77 19.41 -2.60
N ILE A 132 27.08 18.45 -1.97
CA ILE A 132 26.41 17.34 -2.67
C ILE A 132 25.33 17.89 -3.58
N LEU A 133 24.46 18.78 -3.07
CA LEU A 133 23.40 19.39 -3.86
C LEU A 133 23.96 20.20 -5.03
N SER A 134 24.96 21.04 -4.80
CA SER A 134 25.60 21.84 -5.86
C SER A 134 26.25 20.96 -6.93
N SER A 135 26.90 19.88 -6.51
CA SER A 135 27.49 18.90 -7.43
C SER A 135 26.42 18.19 -8.24
N TYR A 136 25.33 17.77 -7.60
CA TYR A 136 24.19 17.13 -8.26
C TYR A 136 23.49 18.07 -9.24
N GLU A 137 23.26 19.33 -8.88
CA GLU A 137 22.68 20.34 -9.77
C GLU A 137 23.53 20.52 -11.04
N ARG A 138 24.86 20.57 -10.88
CA ARG A 138 25.79 20.75 -12.00
C ARG A 138 25.78 19.57 -12.98
N VAL A 139 25.71 18.33 -12.47
CA VAL A 139 25.81 17.13 -13.33
C VAL A 139 24.47 16.67 -13.89
N SER A 140 23.38 16.80 -13.13
CA SER A 140 22.06 16.31 -13.53
C SER A 140 21.19 17.34 -14.25
N GLY A 141 21.56 18.63 -14.17
CA GLY A 141 20.77 19.77 -14.63
C GLY A 141 19.60 20.13 -13.73
N GLN A 142 19.28 19.31 -12.72
CA GLN A 142 18.30 19.64 -11.70
C GLN A 142 18.69 20.93 -10.97
N LYS A 143 17.69 21.64 -10.47
CA LYS A 143 17.94 22.85 -9.68
C LYS A 143 16.98 22.92 -8.52
N LEU A 144 17.52 23.19 -7.34
CA LEU A 144 16.74 23.39 -6.13
C LEU A 144 15.92 24.67 -6.24
N ASN A 145 14.65 24.56 -5.88
CA ASN A 145 13.78 25.70 -5.68
C ASN A 145 13.95 26.23 -4.26
N ARG A 146 14.75 27.27 -4.07
CA ARG A 146 15.06 27.81 -2.74
C ARG A 146 13.83 28.41 -2.05
N ASP A 147 12.86 28.92 -2.81
CA ASP A 147 11.64 29.53 -2.28
C ASP A 147 10.67 28.49 -1.69
N LYS A 148 10.67 27.27 -2.25
CA LYS A 148 9.83 26.16 -1.76
C LYS A 148 10.58 25.19 -0.85
N THR A 149 11.90 25.18 -0.91
CA THR A 149 12.75 24.42 0.01
C THR A 149 12.52 24.96 1.42
N SER A 150 12.40 24.06 2.39
CA SER A 150 12.13 24.45 3.77
C SER A 150 12.99 23.69 4.77
N LEU A 151 13.33 24.39 5.86
CA LEU A 151 14.17 23.89 6.93
C LEU A 151 13.39 23.67 8.21
N PHE A 152 13.65 22.53 8.86
CA PHE A 152 13.06 22.16 10.14
C PHE A 152 14.15 21.81 11.15
N PHE A 153 14.17 22.56 12.24
CA PHE A 153 15.10 22.37 13.33
C PHE A 153 14.45 21.63 14.49
N SER A 154 15.27 20.86 15.23
CA SER A 154 14.86 20.33 16.53
C SER A 154 14.73 21.49 17.51
N LYS A 155 13.84 21.35 18.51
CA LYS A 155 13.71 22.30 19.63
C LYS A 155 15.02 22.51 20.40
N SER A 156 15.95 21.57 20.30
CA SER A 156 17.27 21.61 20.94
C SER A 156 18.33 22.39 20.14
N THR A 157 18.00 22.94 18.98
CA THR A 157 18.96 23.66 18.14
C THR A 157 19.01 25.13 18.55
N SER A 158 20.20 25.67 18.87
CA SER A 158 20.34 27.09 19.25
C SER A 158 19.91 28.02 18.11
N VAL A 159 19.38 29.20 18.46
CA VAL A 159 18.90 30.19 17.48
C VAL A 159 20.06 30.67 16.59
N ASP A 160 21.26 30.82 17.15
CA ASP A 160 22.45 31.21 16.38
C ASP A 160 22.81 30.18 15.31
N MET A 161 22.77 28.89 15.65
CA MET A 161 23.01 27.81 14.69
C MET A 161 21.92 27.76 13.62
N GLN A 162 20.65 28.00 14.00
CA GLN A 162 19.56 28.10 13.03
C GLN A 162 19.81 29.24 12.03
N ASN A 163 20.17 30.42 12.51
CA ASN A 163 20.44 31.58 11.66
C ASN A 163 21.66 31.35 10.75
N GLN A 164 22.72 30.72 11.25
CA GLN A 164 23.89 30.36 10.43
C GLN A 164 23.51 29.41 9.29
N ILE A 165 22.77 28.36 9.60
CA ILE A 165 22.33 27.36 8.60
C ILE A 165 21.36 27.98 7.59
N MET A 166 20.42 28.82 8.05
CA MET A 166 19.51 29.56 7.17
C MET A 166 20.25 30.50 6.22
N GLY A 167 21.25 31.23 6.73
CA GLY A 167 22.10 32.11 5.94
C GLY A 167 22.91 31.35 4.89
N ALA A 168 23.47 30.19 5.25
CA ALA A 168 24.25 29.36 4.33
C ALA A 168 23.38 28.74 3.22
N LEU A 169 22.17 28.28 3.54
CA LEU A 169 21.24 27.71 2.56
C LEU A 169 20.50 28.77 1.74
N GLY A 170 20.39 30.01 2.25
CA GLY A 170 19.57 31.06 1.66
C GLY A 170 18.08 30.70 1.67
N VAL A 171 17.62 30.03 2.73
CA VAL A 171 16.26 29.49 2.86
C VAL A 171 15.63 29.98 4.17
N SER A 172 14.35 30.32 4.14
CA SER A 172 13.58 30.66 5.34
C SER A 172 13.23 29.41 6.16
N ALA A 173 13.47 29.43 7.47
CA ALA A 173 13.03 28.35 8.34
C ALA A 173 11.52 28.39 8.53
N LEU A 174 10.86 27.25 8.35
CA LEU A 174 9.47 27.09 8.73
C LEU A 174 9.40 26.71 10.21
N ARG A 175 8.68 27.51 11.01
CA ARG A 175 8.46 27.23 12.43
C ARG A 175 7.45 26.09 12.68
N GLN A 176 6.59 25.79 11.70
CA GLN A 176 5.60 24.71 11.79
C GLN A 176 5.54 23.90 10.50
N TYR A 177 5.38 22.59 10.67
CA TYR A 177 5.34 21.60 9.62
C TYR A 177 3.90 21.51 9.10
N GLU A 178 3.56 22.26 8.04
CA GLU A 178 2.16 22.38 7.57
C GLU A 178 1.64 21.08 6.92
N ALA A 179 2.35 20.52 5.94
CA ALA A 179 2.03 19.20 5.36
C ALA A 179 3.19 18.60 4.55
N TYR A 180 3.32 17.27 4.56
CA TYR A 180 4.18 16.51 3.63
C TYR A 180 3.35 15.44 2.93
N LEU A 181 3.46 15.36 1.60
CA LEU A 181 2.63 14.51 0.73
C LEU A 181 1.12 14.65 1.01
N GLY A 182 0.67 15.85 1.41
CA GLY A 182 -0.74 16.11 1.75
C GLY A 182 -1.19 15.58 3.12
N LEU A 183 -0.28 15.14 3.98
CA LEU A 183 -0.55 14.73 5.36
C LEU A 183 0.05 15.70 6.37
N PRO A 184 -0.59 15.89 7.54
CA PRO A 184 -0.02 16.67 8.62
C PRO A 184 1.21 15.94 9.18
N ALA A 185 2.35 16.60 9.22
CA ALA A 185 3.58 15.97 9.70
C ALA A 185 3.69 15.92 11.23
N LEU A 186 3.00 16.83 11.93
CA LEU A 186 2.86 16.84 13.37
C LEU A 186 1.38 16.92 13.73
N VAL A 187 0.82 15.80 14.19
CA VAL A 187 -0.52 15.79 14.78
C VAL A 187 -0.39 16.26 16.22
N GLY A 188 -0.78 17.50 16.47
CA GLY A 188 -0.73 18.13 17.79
C GLY A 188 -1.78 17.61 18.76
N ARG A 189 -1.95 18.30 19.89
CA ARG A 189 -3.02 18.01 20.86
C ARG A 189 -4.40 18.19 20.24
N ASP A 190 -4.56 19.17 19.34
CA ASP A 190 -5.78 19.35 18.58
C ASP A 190 -5.79 18.48 17.30
N LYS A 191 -6.33 17.28 17.47
CA LYS A 191 -6.54 16.33 16.38
C LYS A 191 -7.55 16.83 15.36
N ARG A 192 -8.51 17.69 15.75
CA ARG A 192 -9.55 18.17 14.83
C ARG A 192 -8.97 19.18 13.85
N ALA A 193 -8.26 20.18 14.36
CA ALA A 193 -7.59 21.18 13.53
C ALA A 193 -6.63 20.52 12.52
N SER A 194 -5.95 19.44 12.92
CA SER A 194 -5.00 18.70 12.06
C SER A 194 -5.66 18.08 10.81
N PHE A 195 -6.96 17.75 10.86
CA PHE A 195 -7.67 17.04 9.79
C PHE A 195 -8.86 17.81 9.20
N ASP A 196 -9.12 19.04 9.64
CA ASP A 196 -10.27 19.84 9.17
C ASP A 196 -10.23 20.11 7.66
N HIS A 197 -9.02 20.19 7.09
CA HIS A 197 -8.82 20.30 5.64
C HIS A 197 -9.53 19.20 4.83
N LEU A 198 -9.71 17.99 5.39
CA LEU A 198 -10.45 16.91 4.72
C LEU A 198 -11.93 17.26 4.58
N LYS A 199 -12.54 17.73 5.67
CA LYS A 199 -13.94 18.18 5.69
C LYS A 199 -14.16 19.32 4.70
N GLN A 200 -13.25 20.31 4.70
CA GLN A 200 -13.30 21.44 3.78
C GLN A 200 -13.21 20.99 2.31
N ARG A 201 -12.32 20.05 1.98
CA ARG A 201 -12.20 19.49 0.62
C ARG A 201 -13.47 18.76 0.18
N VAL A 202 -14.06 17.96 1.06
CA VAL A 202 -15.34 17.28 0.80
C VAL A 202 -16.44 18.31 0.57
N TRP A 203 -16.59 19.28 1.48
CA TRP A 203 -17.59 20.32 1.39
C TRP A 203 -17.50 21.13 0.09
N LYS A 204 -16.30 21.58 -0.29
CA LYS A 204 -16.06 22.32 -1.55
C LYS A 204 -16.46 21.52 -2.79
N LYS A 205 -16.25 20.20 -2.80
CA LYS A 205 -16.68 19.33 -3.90
C LYS A 205 -18.19 19.19 -3.95
N LEU A 206 -18.84 19.01 -2.80
CA LEU A 206 -20.30 18.88 -2.71
C LEU A 206 -21.01 20.18 -3.14
N GLN A 207 -20.53 21.34 -2.69
CA GLN A 207 -21.08 22.63 -3.12
C GLN A 207 -20.97 22.85 -4.63
N GLY A 208 -19.82 22.47 -5.22
CA GLY A 208 -19.62 22.56 -6.68
C GLY A 208 -20.56 21.66 -7.50
N TRP A 209 -21.22 20.69 -6.87
CA TRP A 209 -22.18 19.79 -7.51
C TRP A 209 -23.64 20.11 -7.19
N GLU A 210 -23.90 20.83 -6.11
CA GLU A 210 -25.24 21.24 -5.71
C GLU A 210 -25.94 22.11 -6.77
N GLY A 211 -25.17 22.89 -7.54
CA GLY A 211 -25.66 23.66 -8.68
C GLY A 211 -25.94 22.85 -9.97
N LYS A 212 -25.61 21.55 -10.02
CA LYS A 212 -25.79 20.69 -11.20
C LYS A 212 -27.01 19.79 -11.04
N LEU A 213 -27.81 19.64 -12.10
CA LEU A 213 -28.95 18.70 -12.13
C LEU A 213 -28.43 17.26 -12.23
N LEU A 214 -28.15 16.66 -11.07
CA LEU A 214 -27.65 15.28 -10.96
C LEU A 214 -28.79 14.31 -10.66
N SER A 215 -28.83 13.20 -11.39
CA SER A 215 -29.66 12.05 -11.05
C SER A 215 -29.18 11.37 -9.76
N GLN A 216 -30.04 10.57 -9.12
CA GLN A 216 -29.63 9.84 -7.91
C GLN A 216 -28.50 8.84 -8.18
N ALA A 217 -28.54 8.14 -9.32
CA ALA A 217 -27.44 7.27 -9.75
C ALA A 217 -26.13 8.07 -9.92
N GLY A 218 -26.18 9.26 -10.51
CA GLY A 218 -25.02 10.13 -10.66
C GLY A 218 -24.42 10.56 -9.30
N ARG A 219 -25.27 10.85 -8.32
CA ARG A 219 -24.81 11.17 -6.95
C ARG A 219 -24.16 9.98 -6.27
N GLU A 220 -24.69 8.78 -6.45
CA GLU A 220 -24.11 7.55 -5.87
C GLU A 220 -22.68 7.37 -6.36
N VAL A 221 -22.48 7.49 -7.68
CA VAL A 221 -21.17 7.38 -8.32
C VAL A 221 -20.21 8.45 -7.81
N LEU A 222 -20.65 9.71 -7.72
CA LEU A 222 -19.81 10.81 -7.24
C LEU A 222 -19.41 10.65 -5.76
N ILE A 223 -20.34 10.20 -4.90
CA ILE A 223 -20.05 9.95 -3.49
C ILE A 223 -18.96 8.87 -3.37
N LYS A 224 -19.12 7.74 -4.08
CA LYS A 224 -18.19 6.61 -3.98
C LYS A 224 -16.83 6.90 -4.61
N ALA A 225 -16.83 7.41 -5.83
CA ALA A 225 -15.61 7.59 -6.62
C ALA A 225 -14.77 8.78 -6.15
N VAL A 226 -15.40 9.82 -5.58
CA VAL A 226 -14.71 11.06 -5.23
C VAL A 226 -14.76 11.32 -3.73
N ILE A 227 -15.95 11.40 -3.13
CA ILE A 227 -16.06 11.85 -1.73
C ILE A 227 -15.45 10.83 -0.75
N GLN A 228 -15.78 9.56 -0.91
CA GLN A 228 -15.22 8.48 -0.08
C GLN A 228 -13.74 8.19 -0.41
N ALA A 229 -13.26 8.59 -1.58
CA ALA A 229 -11.85 8.46 -1.95
C ALA A 229 -10.96 9.53 -1.29
N ILE A 230 -11.45 10.76 -1.10
CA ILE A 230 -10.69 11.88 -0.50
C ILE A 230 -9.99 11.51 0.82
N PRO A 231 -10.67 10.96 1.85
CA PRO A 231 -10.03 10.66 3.12
C PRO A 231 -9.22 9.36 3.11
N THR A 232 -9.33 8.54 2.06
CA THR A 232 -8.75 7.18 2.03
C THR A 232 -7.24 7.18 2.29
N TYR A 233 -6.52 8.15 1.72
CA TYR A 233 -5.07 8.27 1.92
C TYR A 233 -4.73 8.61 3.38
N THR A 234 -5.39 9.60 3.99
CA THR A 234 -5.19 9.95 5.40
C THR A 234 -5.59 8.83 6.35
N MET A 235 -6.71 8.14 6.07
CA MET A 235 -7.19 6.98 6.82
C MET A 235 -6.21 5.80 6.78
N SER A 236 -5.39 5.69 5.73
CA SER A 236 -4.37 4.65 5.66
C SER A 236 -3.22 4.84 6.65
N CYS A 237 -2.99 6.08 7.12
CA CYS A 237 -1.89 6.42 8.03
C CYS A 237 -2.35 6.77 9.44
N PHE A 238 -3.57 7.30 9.59
CA PHE A 238 -4.08 7.84 10.85
C PHE A 238 -5.51 7.38 11.13
N LYS A 239 -5.84 7.19 12.41
CA LYS A 239 -7.23 7.08 12.87
C LYS A 239 -7.80 8.50 12.90
N LEU A 240 -8.82 8.77 12.11
CA LEU A 240 -9.53 10.04 12.14
C LEU A 240 -10.40 10.12 13.40
N PRO A 241 -10.63 11.32 13.95
CA PRO A 241 -11.58 11.49 15.03
C PRO A 241 -12.99 11.04 14.59
N THR A 242 -13.67 10.23 15.39
CA THR A 242 -15.03 9.74 15.10
C THR A 242 -16.00 10.87 14.75
N MET A 243 -15.88 12.03 15.44
CA MET A 243 -16.66 13.22 15.11
C MET A 243 -16.41 13.76 13.69
N LEU A 244 -15.18 13.71 13.19
CA LEU A 244 -14.86 14.12 11.81
C LEU A 244 -15.47 13.16 10.79
N CYS A 245 -15.45 11.85 11.07
CA CYS A 245 -16.12 10.86 10.24
C CYS A 245 -17.62 11.15 10.16
N HIS A 246 -18.27 11.35 11.31
CA HIS A 246 -19.70 11.69 11.36
C HIS A 246 -20.03 13.03 10.70
N ASP A 247 -19.15 14.04 10.80
CA ASP A 247 -19.31 15.32 10.11
C ASP A 247 -19.30 15.13 8.59
N ILE A 248 -18.34 14.36 8.06
CA ILE A 248 -18.24 14.06 6.63
C ILE A 248 -19.46 13.24 6.18
N GLU A 249 -19.84 12.20 6.91
CA GLU A 249 -21.04 11.40 6.62
C GLU A 249 -22.31 12.24 6.67
N SER A 250 -22.39 13.23 7.57
CA SER A 250 -23.51 14.18 7.60
C SER A 250 -23.58 15.02 6.33
N LEU A 251 -22.44 15.49 5.81
CA LEU A 251 -22.39 16.20 4.53
C LEU A 251 -22.81 15.29 3.37
N VAL A 252 -22.33 14.05 3.34
CA VAL A 252 -22.70 13.06 2.32
C VAL A 252 -24.19 12.76 2.37
N ARG A 253 -24.78 12.57 3.56
CA ARG A 253 -26.22 12.36 3.75
C ARG A 253 -27.04 13.54 3.24
N LYS A 254 -26.64 14.77 3.57
CA LYS A 254 -27.30 15.97 3.08
C LYS A 254 -27.28 16.04 1.55
N PHE A 255 -26.15 15.72 0.93
CA PHE A 255 -26.02 15.70 -0.52
C PHE A 255 -26.82 14.57 -1.20
N TRP A 256 -26.81 13.37 -0.63
CA TRP A 256 -27.54 12.22 -1.15
C TRP A 256 -29.06 12.47 -1.16
N TRP A 257 -29.60 12.96 -0.04
CA TRP A 257 -31.04 13.17 0.13
C TRP A 257 -31.53 14.54 -0.35
N GLY A 258 -30.65 15.55 -0.42
CA GLY A 258 -31.03 16.93 -0.75
C GLY A 258 -31.18 17.15 -2.27
N GLN A 259 -32.24 17.81 -2.72
CA GLN A 259 -32.38 18.33 -4.10
C GLN A 259 -32.61 19.84 -4.04
N ARG A 260 -32.30 20.54 -5.15
CA ARG A 260 -32.32 22.00 -5.36
C ARG A 260 -33.24 22.76 -4.38
N GLY A 261 -32.65 23.66 -3.58
CA GLY A 261 -33.34 24.58 -2.67
C GLY A 261 -33.11 24.28 -1.18
N ASP A 262 -33.39 25.27 -0.32
CA ASP A 262 -33.16 25.25 1.14
C ASP A 262 -34.14 24.35 1.92
N ARG A 263 -34.80 23.40 1.23
CA ARG A 263 -35.78 22.49 1.86
C ARG A 263 -35.08 21.23 2.36
N ARG A 264 -34.97 21.13 3.68
CA ARG A 264 -34.49 19.95 4.41
C ARG A 264 -35.38 18.74 4.10
N LYS A 265 -34.91 17.79 3.28
CA LYS A 265 -35.63 16.53 3.03
C LYS A 265 -35.40 15.53 4.17
N VAL A 266 -36.42 14.72 4.44
CA VAL A 266 -36.38 13.62 5.40
C VAL A 266 -35.39 12.55 4.92
N HIS A 267 -34.56 12.05 5.84
CA HIS A 267 -33.70 10.90 5.59
C HIS A 267 -34.52 9.62 5.74
N TRP A 268 -34.96 9.04 4.61
CA TRP A 268 -35.90 7.91 4.60
C TRP A 268 -35.30 6.57 5.07
N VAL A 269 -33.98 6.40 4.92
CA VAL A 269 -33.27 5.16 5.25
C VAL A 269 -32.11 5.48 6.18
N LYS A 270 -31.85 4.62 7.17
CA LYS A 270 -30.71 4.80 8.09
C LYS A 270 -29.40 4.70 7.31
N TRP A 271 -28.39 5.43 7.76
CA TRP A 271 -27.09 5.45 7.10
C TRP A 271 -26.43 4.08 7.07
N GLY A 272 -26.49 3.34 8.19
CA GLY A 272 -25.95 1.98 8.27
C GLY A 272 -26.54 1.03 7.23
N ASP A 273 -27.83 1.15 6.91
CA ASP A 273 -28.49 0.32 5.90
C ASP A 273 -28.00 0.70 4.49
N LEU A 274 -27.79 1.99 4.22
CA LEU A 274 -27.18 2.46 2.96
C LEU A 274 -25.72 2.01 2.82
N CYS A 275 -25.02 1.80 3.93
CA CYS A 275 -23.64 1.31 3.95
C CYS A 275 -23.52 -0.19 3.66
N GLN A 276 -24.59 -0.96 3.79
CA GLN A 276 -24.56 -2.40 3.48
C GLN A 276 -24.26 -2.65 2.01
N HIS A 277 -23.77 -3.86 1.72
CA HIS A 277 -23.47 -4.26 0.35
C HIS A 277 -24.74 -4.27 -0.51
N LYS A 278 -24.61 -4.06 -1.83
CA LYS A 278 -25.77 -4.07 -2.75
C LYS A 278 -26.54 -5.40 -2.73
N THR A 279 -25.84 -6.51 -2.51
CA THR A 279 -26.46 -7.84 -2.37
C THR A 279 -27.29 -7.99 -1.08
N GLN A 280 -27.09 -7.11 -0.10
CA GLN A 280 -27.84 -7.07 1.15
C GLN A 280 -28.88 -5.94 1.18
N GLY A 281 -29.21 -5.36 0.00
CA GLY A 281 -30.19 -4.28 -0.13
C GLY A 281 -29.67 -2.88 0.20
N GLY A 282 -28.37 -2.73 0.50
CA GLY A 282 -27.75 -1.43 0.72
C GLY A 282 -27.25 -0.76 -0.56
N MET A 283 -26.72 0.46 -0.43
CA MET A 283 -26.12 1.18 -1.55
C MET A 283 -24.61 0.96 -1.65
N GLY A 284 -23.97 0.25 -0.72
CA GLY A 284 -22.53 0.02 -0.69
C GLY A 284 -21.73 1.30 -0.41
N PHE A 285 -22.29 2.25 0.35
CA PHE A 285 -21.51 3.35 0.89
C PHE A 285 -20.58 2.85 1.99
N LYS A 286 -19.42 3.48 2.14
CA LYS A 286 -18.50 3.15 3.22
C LYS A 286 -18.91 3.88 4.50
N ASP A 287 -19.08 3.12 5.58
CA ASP A 287 -18.96 3.67 6.93
C ASP A 287 -17.50 4.11 7.11
N LEU A 288 -17.29 5.41 7.38
CA LEU A 288 -15.96 6.00 7.36
C LEU A 288 -15.11 5.55 8.56
N GLU A 289 -15.74 5.26 9.71
CA GLU A 289 -15.03 4.77 10.88
C GLU A 289 -14.56 3.33 10.67
N MET A 290 -15.47 2.44 10.26
CA MET A 290 -15.13 1.05 9.95
C MET A 290 -14.11 0.94 8.81
N PHE A 291 -14.26 1.78 7.77
CA PHE A 291 -13.31 1.80 6.65
C PHE A 291 -11.93 2.29 7.09
N ASN A 292 -11.85 3.29 7.98
CA ASN A 292 -10.58 3.75 8.53
C ASN A 292 -9.90 2.64 9.36
N GLU A 293 -10.66 1.95 10.20
CA GLU A 293 -10.15 0.83 11.01
C GLU A 293 -9.62 -0.31 10.12
N ALA A 294 -10.34 -0.66 9.05
CA ALA A 294 -9.89 -1.65 8.07
C ALA A 294 -8.60 -1.23 7.34
N MET A 295 -8.46 0.04 6.98
CA MET A 295 -7.24 0.56 6.34
C MET A 295 -6.03 0.51 7.29
N LEU A 296 -6.24 0.83 8.57
CA LEU A 296 -5.19 0.72 9.60
C LEU A 296 -4.85 -0.75 9.90
N ALA A 297 -5.83 -1.65 9.88
CA ALA A 297 -5.60 -3.08 9.99
C ALA A 297 -4.69 -3.57 8.85
N LYS A 298 -4.93 -3.14 7.61
CA LYS A 298 -4.03 -3.46 6.49
C LYS A 298 -2.59 -3.00 6.74
N LEU A 299 -2.40 -1.81 7.33
CA LEU A 299 -1.07 -1.30 7.68
C LEU A 299 -0.42 -2.09 8.82
N ALA A 300 -1.17 -2.47 9.85
CA ALA A 300 -0.71 -3.33 10.93
C ALA A 300 -0.33 -4.73 10.43
N TRP A 301 -1.12 -5.30 9.51
CA TRP A 301 -0.83 -6.59 8.87
C TRP A 301 0.49 -6.57 8.10
N ARG A 302 0.82 -5.44 7.47
CA ARG A 302 2.11 -5.27 6.79
C ARG A 302 3.29 -5.36 7.76
N LEU A 303 3.16 -4.81 8.97
CA LEU A 303 4.20 -4.91 10.00
C LEU A 303 4.40 -6.35 10.54
N LEU A 304 3.48 -7.27 10.26
CA LEU A 304 3.64 -8.68 10.63
C LEU A 304 4.43 -9.50 9.62
N HIS A 305 4.41 -9.12 8.34
CA HIS A 305 4.94 -9.96 7.25
C HIS A 305 6.16 -9.34 6.54
N ASP A 306 6.29 -8.01 6.55
CA ASP A 306 7.30 -7.27 5.78
C ASP A 306 8.47 -6.80 6.68
N ASP A 307 9.21 -7.77 7.22
CA ASP A 307 10.30 -7.56 8.20
C ASP A 307 11.51 -6.81 7.61
N ASN A 308 11.69 -6.86 6.28
CA ASN A 308 12.80 -6.20 5.60
C ASN A 308 12.53 -4.72 5.31
N SER A 309 11.28 -4.27 5.39
CA SER A 309 10.93 -2.89 5.11
C SER A 309 11.58 -1.91 6.09
N LEU A 310 11.94 -0.72 5.59
CA LEU A 310 12.38 0.40 6.45
C LEU A 310 11.30 0.73 7.49
N PHE A 311 10.03 0.62 7.11
CA PHE A 311 8.89 0.82 8.00
C PHE A 311 8.94 -0.12 9.21
N TYR A 312 9.09 -1.43 8.99
CA TYR A 312 9.23 -2.40 10.08
C TYR A 312 10.46 -2.13 10.93
N ARG A 313 11.64 -1.96 10.31
CA ARG A 313 12.91 -1.77 11.03
C ARG A 313 12.89 -0.55 11.94
N VAL A 314 12.31 0.56 11.49
CA VAL A 314 12.16 1.80 12.27
C VAL A 314 11.17 1.60 13.42
N PHE A 315 10.00 1.01 13.14
CA PHE A 315 8.94 0.87 14.14
C PHE A 315 9.26 -0.18 15.19
N LYS A 316 9.86 -1.32 14.81
CA LYS A 316 10.33 -2.36 15.72
C LYS A 316 11.32 -1.79 16.73
N ALA A 317 12.36 -1.12 16.25
CA ALA A 317 13.38 -0.54 17.12
C ALA A 317 12.80 0.46 18.14
N ARG A 318 11.76 1.21 17.76
CA ARG A 318 11.19 2.26 18.62
C ARG A 318 10.08 1.80 19.56
N PHE A 319 9.21 0.89 19.10
CA PHE A 319 7.94 0.60 19.77
C PHE A 319 7.84 -0.84 20.30
N PHE A 320 8.53 -1.80 19.68
CA PHE A 320 8.51 -3.20 20.11
C PHE A 320 9.89 -3.85 19.92
N PRO A 321 10.94 -3.38 20.62
CA PRO A 321 12.31 -3.82 20.36
C PRO A 321 12.56 -5.28 20.76
N ASN A 322 11.91 -5.76 21.82
CA ASN A 322 12.15 -7.08 22.42
C ASN A 322 11.01 -8.07 22.17
N GLY A 323 10.07 -7.76 21.29
CA GLY A 323 8.87 -8.57 21.08
C GLY A 323 8.27 -8.38 19.69
N THR A 324 7.06 -8.88 19.53
CA THR A 324 6.30 -8.73 18.29
C THR A 324 5.31 -7.58 18.38
N ILE A 325 4.76 -7.14 17.24
CA ILE A 325 3.64 -6.20 17.23
C ILE A 325 2.41 -6.72 18.01
N LEU A 326 2.29 -8.05 18.17
CA LEU A 326 1.20 -8.68 18.93
C LEU A 326 1.19 -8.23 20.40
N GLU A 327 2.39 -8.05 20.94
CA GLU A 327 2.69 -7.75 22.35
C GLU A 327 2.94 -6.26 22.59
N ALA A 328 2.96 -5.46 21.53
CA ALA A 328 3.27 -4.05 21.62
C ALA A 328 2.18 -3.30 22.41
N LYS A 329 2.60 -2.56 23.43
CA LYS A 329 1.72 -1.79 24.30
C LYS A 329 1.67 -0.32 23.87
N GLU A 330 0.55 0.34 24.16
CA GLU A 330 0.43 1.77 23.93
C GLU A 330 1.27 2.54 24.95
N ALA A 331 2.36 3.16 24.49
CA ALA A 331 3.11 4.11 25.30
C ALA A 331 2.43 5.50 25.29
N PRO A 332 2.32 6.20 26.44
CA PRO A 332 1.73 7.54 26.50
C PRO A 332 2.43 8.54 25.56
N SER A 333 3.75 8.42 25.43
CA SER A 333 4.62 9.23 24.58
C SER A 333 4.66 8.80 23.10
N ALA A 334 3.88 7.79 22.71
CA ALA A 334 3.87 7.32 21.33
C ALA A 334 3.25 8.34 20.37
N SER A 335 3.72 8.32 19.13
CA SER A 335 3.19 9.15 18.06
C SER A 335 1.72 8.78 17.75
N TYR A 336 0.97 9.75 17.25
CA TYR A 336 -0.44 9.51 16.87
C TYR A 336 -0.59 8.43 15.80
N ALA A 337 0.34 8.37 14.84
CA ALA A 337 0.40 7.32 13.83
C ALA A 337 0.53 5.93 14.48
N TRP A 338 1.42 5.75 15.47
CA TRP A 338 1.56 4.46 16.15
C TRP A 338 0.29 4.05 16.90
N LYS A 339 -0.32 4.98 17.64
CA LYS A 339 -1.59 4.74 18.32
C LYS A 339 -2.71 4.34 17.35
N SER A 340 -2.69 4.92 16.15
CA SER A 340 -3.63 4.56 15.07
C SER A 340 -3.40 3.13 14.57
N ILE A 341 -2.14 2.74 14.33
CA ILE A 341 -1.78 1.38 13.90
C ILE A 341 -2.20 0.34 14.95
N LEU A 342 -1.99 0.61 16.24
CA LEU A 342 -2.42 -0.27 17.32
C LEU A 342 -3.94 -0.50 17.30
N LYS A 343 -4.75 0.50 16.93
CA LYS A 343 -6.20 0.33 16.76
C LYS A 343 -6.55 -0.57 15.57
N GLY A 344 -5.81 -0.49 14.47
CA GLY A 344 -5.95 -1.44 13.36
C GLY A 344 -5.61 -2.87 13.78
N TRP A 345 -4.64 -3.02 14.69
CA TRP A 345 -4.29 -4.32 15.25
C TRP A 345 -5.39 -4.91 16.15
N ASP A 346 -6.06 -4.09 16.96
CA ASP A 346 -7.22 -4.54 17.76
C ASP A 346 -8.32 -5.17 16.89
N VAL A 347 -8.49 -4.70 15.64
CA VAL A 347 -9.44 -5.26 14.67
C VAL A 347 -8.99 -6.65 14.20
N ILE A 348 -7.71 -6.80 13.87
CA ILE A 348 -7.16 -8.09 13.43
C ILE A 348 -7.29 -9.13 14.56
N LYS A 349 -6.98 -8.75 15.80
CA LYS A 349 -7.11 -9.64 16.98
C LYS A 349 -8.51 -10.25 17.15
N LYS A 350 -9.57 -9.53 16.74
CA LYS A 350 -10.95 -10.04 16.85
C LYS A 350 -11.23 -11.22 15.91
N GLY A 351 -10.50 -11.36 14.82
CA GLY A 351 -10.71 -12.41 13.81
C GLY A 351 -9.49 -13.27 13.49
N ALA A 352 -8.34 -12.97 14.10
CA ALA A 352 -7.10 -13.71 13.87
C ALA A 352 -7.10 -15.03 14.65
N LEU A 353 -6.74 -16.09 13.94
CA LEU A 353 -6.51 -17.43 14.47
C LEU A 353 -5.10 -17.86 14.06
N TRP A 354 -4.36 -18.39 15.01
CA TRP A 354 -3.12 -19.09 14.74
C TRP A 354 -3.44 -20.40 14.04
N ARG A 355 -2.72 -20.68 12.96
CA ARG A 355 -2.62 -22.02 12.40
C ARG A 355 -1.41 -22.69 13.04
N VAL A 356 -1.64 -23.82 13.72
CA VAL A 356 -0.54 -24.53 14.38
C VAL A 356 0.39 -25.09 13.30
N GLY A 357 1.64 -24.65 13.32
CA GLY A 357 2.78 -25.25 12.62
C GLY A 357 3.61 -26.06 13.61
N ASP A 358 4.87 -25.70 13.86
CA ASP A 358 5.72 -26.34 14.87
C ASP A 358 5.34 -26.03 16.33
N GLY A 359 4.41 -25.10 16.55
CA GLY A 359 3.92 -24.71 17.87
C GLY A 359 4.88 -23.85 18.70
N LYS A 360 6.06 -23.49 18.17
CA LYS A 360 7.11 -22.78 18.93
C LYS A 360 6.79 -21.34 19.27
N GLN A 361 5.92 -20.70 18.49
CA GLN A 361 5.55 -19.29 18.66
C GLN A 361 4.14 -19.09 19.19
N ILE A 362 3.44 -20.18 19.53
CA ILE A 362 2.04 -20.17 19.95
C ILE A 362 1.98 -20.53 21.42
N ARG A 363 1.46 -19.63 22.26
CA ARG A 363 1.24 -19.91 23.68
C ARG A 363 -0.09 -20.62 23.85
N ILE A 364 -0.08 -21.71 24.62
CA ILE A 364 -1.24 -22.58 24.82
C ILE A 364 -2.44 -21.78 25.36
N TRP A 365 -2.23 -20.99 26.41
CA TRP A 365 -3.32 -20.35 27.18
C TRP A 365 -3.67 -18.91 26.76
N ALA A 366 -2.74 -18.25 26.07
CA ALA A 366 -2.84 -16.82 25.76
C ALA A 366 -3.30 -16.53 24.33
N ASP A 367 -3.00 -17.43 23.39
CA ASP A 367 -3.23 -17.20 21.96
C ASP A 367 -4.46 -17.97 21.44
N ASN A 368 -5.10 -17.44 20.40
CA ASN A 368 -6.25 -18.06 19.75
C ASN A 368 -5.77 -19.05 18.68
N TRP A 369 -5.73 -20.35 18.97
CA TRP A 369 -5.19 -21.36 18.04
C TRP A 369 -6.11 -22.56 17.82
N LEU A 370 -7.23 -22.66 18.54
CA LEU A 370 -8.22 -23.69 18.27
C LEU A 370 -8.97 -23.38 16.97
N PRO A 371 -9.25 -24.38 16.10
CA PRO A 371 -9.95 -24.20 14.82
C PRO A 371 -11.46 -23.94 14.97
N SER A 372 -11.91 -23.38 16.10
CA SER A 372 -13.30 -23.03 16.36
C SER A 372 -13.51 -21.51 16.30
N ARG A 373 -14.51 -21.06 15.52
CA ARG A 373 -14.86 -19.63 15.41
C ARG A 373 -15.52 -19.07 16.67
N SER A 374 -16.14 -19.90 17.49
CA SER A 374 -16.83 -19.50 18.72
C SER A 374 -15.99 -19.71 19.98
N ALA A 375 -15.03 -20.66 19.95
CA ALA A 375 -14.17 -21.02 21.08
C ALA A 375 -12.71 -21.18 20.63
N ALA A 376 -12.13 -20.10 20.11
CA ALA A 376 -10.77 -20.11 19.57
C ALA A 376 -9.66 -20.15 20.64
N ARG A 377 -10.00 -19.76 21.87
CA ARG A 377 -9.11 -19.68 23.01
C ARG A 377 -9.47 -20.76 24.03
N ILE A 378 -8.45 -21.38 24.60
CA ILE A 378 -8.60 -22.36 25.66
C ILE A 378 -9.21 -21.70 26.91
N THR A 379 -10.26 -22.32 27.42
CA THR A 379 -11.00 -21.94 28.62
C THR A 379 -10.65 -22.83 29.81
N THR A 380 -9.99 -23.97 29.58
CA THR A 380 -9.48 -24.83 30.65
C THR A 380 -8.59 -24.02 31.62
N PRO A 381 -8.76 -24.17 32.95
CA PRO A 381 -7.95 -23.45 33.93
C PRO A 381 -6.45 -23.71 33.74
N VAL A 382 -5.67 -22.63 33.75
CA VAL A 382 -4.22 -22.71 33.57
C VAL A 382 -3.59 -23.47 34.74
N LEU A 383 -2.79 -24.48 34.43
CA LEU A 383 -2.01 -25.21 35.42
C LEU A 383 -0.92 -24.29 36.01
N TRP A 384 -0.73 -24.37 37.33
CA TRP A 384 0.20 -23.49 38.03
C TRP A 384 1.63 -23.67 37.51
N GLY A 385 2.29 -22.56 37.15
CA GLY A 385 3.64 -22.56 36.56
C GLY A 385 3.72 -22.84 35.06
N GLN A 386 2.60 -23.07 34.36
CA GLN A 386 2.55 -23.35 32.92
C GLN A 386 1.96 -22.20 32.07
N GLU A 387 1.88 -20.99 32.65
CA GLU A 387 1.23 -19.82 32.03
C GLU A 387 1.86 -19.40 30.69
N ASN A 388 3.16 -19.66 30.52
CA ASN A 388 3.93 -19.29 29.34
C ASN A 388 4.31 -20.49 28.46
N SER A 389 3.64 -21.63 28.61
CA SER A 389 3.95 -22.83 27.83
C SER A 389 3.47 -22.73 26.39
N ASN A 390 4.28 -23.24 25.47
CA ASN A 390 4.03 -23.17 24.03
C ASN A 390 3.44 -24.47 23.50
N VAL A 391 2.68 -24.40 22.40
CA VAL A 391 1.98 -25.54 21.79
C VAL A 391 2.95 -26.65 21.36
N GLU A 392 4.23 -26.33 21.15
CA GLU A 392 5.30 -27.33 20.92
C GLU A 392 5.30 -28.47 21.96
N VAL A 393 4.97 -28.18 23.23
CA VAL A 393 4.95 -29.20 24.30
C VAL A 393 3.88 -30.27 24.06
N LEU A 394 2.80 -29.91 23.38
CA LEU A 394 1.70 -30.80 23.01
C LEU A 394 2.02 -31.65 21.78
N ILE A 395 3.13 -31.38 21.11
CA ILE A 395 3.54 -32.04 19.88
C ILE A 395 4.65 -33.04 20.19
N ASN A 396 4.56 -34.23 19.61
CA ASN A 396 5.65 -35.20 19.61
C ASN A 396 6.58 -34.90 18.42
N PRO A 397 7.85 -34.52 18.66
CA PRO A 397 8.78 -34.13 17.59
C PRO A 397 9.19 -35.31 16.70
N ALA A 398 9.13 -36.55 17.19
CA ALA A 398 9.53 -37.74 16.44
C ALA A 398 8.41 -38.26 15.54
N THR A 399 7.17 -38.33 16.06
CA THR A 399 6.02 -38.87 15.33
C THR A 399 5.24 -37.82 14.56
N ARG A 400 5.54 -36.53 14.78
CA ARG A 400 4.78 -35.41 14.19
C ARG A 400 3.28 -35.60 14.41
N SER A 401 2.92 -35.97 15.63
CA SER A 401 1.54 -36.13 16.08
C SER A 401 1.34 -35.40 17.39
N TRP A 402 0.08 -35.08 17.69
CA TRP A 402 -0.32 -34.62 19.00
C TRP A 402 0.01 -35.66 20.09
N ARG A 403 0.43 -35.20 21.27
CA ARG A 403 0.62 -36.02 22.48
C ARG A 403 -0.73 -36.21 23.16
N GLY A 404 -1.43 -37.26 22.76
CA GLY A 404 -2.81 -37.49 23.22
C GLY A 404 -2.94 -37.65 24.72
N ASP A 405 -1.98 -38.34 25.33
CA ASP A 405 -1.87 -38.48 26.77
C ASP A 405 -1.83 -37.12 27.49
N VAL A 406 -1.08 -36.15 26.96
CA VAL A 406 -0.99 -34.81 27.54
C VAL A 406 -2.27 -34.01 27.29
N ILE A 407 -2.82 -34.06 26.08
CA ILE A 407 -3.99 -33.27 25.70
C ILE A 407 -5.24 -33.69 26.48
N ASP A 408 -5.48 -34.99 26.62
CA ASP A 408 -6.67 -35.51 27.31
C ASP A 408 -6.62 -35.27 28.83
N HIS A 409 -5.42 -35.10 29.41
CA HIS A 409 -5.24 -34.76 30.84
C HIS A 409 -5.23 -33.25 31.11
N VAL A 410 -4.81 -32.45 30.14
CA VAL A 410 -4.61 -30.99 30.33
C VAL A 410 -5.83 -30.17 29.92
N PHE A 411 -6.62 -30.62 28.93
CA PHE A 411 -7.78 -29.88 28.41
C PHE A 411 -9.10 -30.56 28.78
N ILE A 412 -10.17 -29.78 28.88
CA ILE A 412 -11.53 -30.34 28.97
C ILE A 412 -11.87 -31.13 27.70
N SER A 413 -12.69 -32.18 27.81
CA SER A 413 -12.96 -33.12 26.71
C SER A 413 -13.42 -32.45 25.42
N ALA A 414 -14.24 -31.39 25.50
CA ALA A 414 -14.69 -30.65 24.33
C ALA A 414 -13.55 -29.92 23.59
N GLU A 415 -12.56 -29.40 24.31
CA GLU A 415 -11.40 -28.74 23.71
C GLU A 415 -10.41 -29.77 23.16
N ALA A 416 -10.20 -30.89 23.88
CA ALA A 416 -9.38 -31.99 23.41
C ALA A 416 -9.90 -32.56 22.07
N GLU A 417 -11.20 -32.81 21.94
CA GLU A 417 -11.82 -33.26 20.67
C GLU A 417 -11.62 -32.26 19.53
N VAL A 418 -11.67 -30.95 19.81
CA VAL A 418 -11.38 -29.93 18.80
C VAL A 418 -9.91 -29.98 18.38
N VAL A 419 -8.97 -30.15 19.32
CA VAL A 419 -7.55 -30.31 18.99
C VAL A 419 -7.34 -31.55 18.13
N TRP A 420 -7.98 -32.67 18.47
CA TRP A 420 -7.92 -33.92 17.71
C TRP A 420 -8.50 -33.83 16.30
N SER A 421 -9.62 -33.13 16.14
CA SER A 421 -10.30 -32.97 14.84
C SER A 421 -9.68 -31.92 13.93
N SER A 422 -8.70 -31.15 14.43
CA SER A 422 -7.94 -30.20 13.62
C SER A 422 -7.10 -30.93 12.56
N GLU A 423 -7.28 -30.61 11.28
CA GLU A 423 -6.27 -30.92 10.27
C GLU A 423 -5.00 -30.10 10.56
N TRP A 424 -3.95 -30.77 11.03
CA TRP A 424 -2.65 -30.17 11.32
C TRP A 424 -1.68 -30.43 10.16
N SER A 425 -1.12 -29.38 9.59
CA SER A 425 -0.15 -29.46 8.49
C SER A 425 1.19 -28.89 8.93
N TRP A 426 2.27 -29.67 8.86
CA TRP A 426 3.61 -29.16 9.16
C TRP A 426 4.00 -28.08 8.15
N ILE A 427 4.65 -27.01 8.61
CA ILE A 427 5.19 -25.96 7.72
C ILE A 427 6.23 -26.55 6.76
N SER A 428 6.91 -27.65 7.13
CA SER A 428 7.79 -28.39 6.23
C SER A 428 7.07 -29.12 5.09
N ASP A 429 5.75 -29.32 5.18
CA ASP A 429 4.95 -29.95 4.12
C ASP A 429 4.46 -28.94 3.07
N MET A 430 4.70 -27.64 3.29
CA MET A 430 4.57 -26.60 2.26
C MET A 430 5.96 -26.09 1.85
N GLN A 431 6.72 -26.93 1.17
CA GLN A 431 7.86 -26.46 0.37
C GLN A 431 7.32 -25.93 -0.96
N GLY A 432 7.27 -24.60 -1.06
CA GLY A 432 6.82 -23.91 -2.27
C GLY A 432 5.86 -22.76 -1.96
N SER A 433 6.40 -21.63 -1.51
CA SER A 433 5.63 -20.40 -1.32
C SER A 433 5.29 -19.70 -2.64
N SER A 434 5.95 -20.12 -3.73
CA SER A 434 5.69 -19.66 -5.10
C SER A 434 5.72 -20.82 -6.08
N VAL A 435 5.00 -20.68 -7.20
CA VAL A 435 5.05 -21.63 -8.33
C VAL A 435 6.50 -21.93 -8.71
N LYS A 436 7.37 -20.92 -8.72
CA LYS A 436 8.79 -21.07 -9.04
C LYS A 436 9.52 -22.05 -8.11
N GLU A 437 9.23 -22.02 -6.81
CA GLU A 437 9.83 -22.92 -5.82
C GLU A 437 9.32 -24.37 -5.99
N ILE A 438 8.03 -24.55 -6.28
CA ILE A 438 7.43 -25.86 -6.52
C ILE A 438 8.08 -26.53 -7.75
N PHE A 439 8.26 -25.78 -8.85
CA PHE A 439 8.94 -26.27 -10.05
C PHE A 439 10.43 -26.55 -9.79
N SER A 440 11.11 -25.70 -9.02
CA SER A 440 12.53 -25.91 -8.69
C SER A 440 12.73 -27.18 -7.85
N TYR A 441 11.81 -27.47 -6.94
CA TYR A 441 11.80 -28.70 -6.15
C TYR A 441 11.49 -29.93 -7.01
N ALA A 442 10.48 -29.86 -7.89
CA ALA A 442 10.13 -30.95 -8.80
C ALA A 442 11.32 -31.33 -9.71
N LEU A 443 12.07 -30.34 -10.18
CA LEU A 443 13.32 -30.53 -10.94
C LEU A 443 14.44 -31.15 -10.10
N ALA A 444 14.59 -30.73 -8.83
CA ALA A 444 15.63 -31.25 -7.94
C ALA A 444 15.39 -32.70 -7.50
N GLU A 445 14.14 -33.09 -7.31
CA GLU A 445 13.72 -34.42 -6.86
C GLU A 445 13.36 -35.37 -8.03
N ASN A 446 13.67 -34.95 -9.28
CA ASN A 446 13.40 -35.70 -10.50
C ASN A 446 11.94 -36.20 -10.62
N LYS A 447 10.99 -35.37 -10.17
CA LYS A 447 9.55 -35.63 -10.30
C LYS A 447 9.10 -35.32 -11.73
N ASP A 448 7.99 -35.93 -12.15
CA ASP A 448 7.41 -35.69 -13.47
C ASP A 448 6.95 -34.22 -13.61
N VAL A 449 7.80 -33.42 -14.26
CA VAL A 449 7.60 -31.98 -14.44
C VAL A 449 6.44 -31.70 -15.40
N GLU A 450 6.16 -32.61 -16.35
CA GLU A 450 5.05 -32.47 -17.29
C GLU A 450 3.72 -32.63 -16.58
N LEU A 451 3.59 -33.66 -15.73
CA LEU A 451 2.41 -33.86 -14.91
C LEU A 451 2.17 -32.68 -13.94
N LEU A 452 3.25 -32.13 -13.38
CA LEU A 452 3.20 -30.97 -12.48
C LEU A 452 2.81 -29.66 -13.20
N ALA A 453 3.29 -29.47 -14.44
CA ALA A 453 2.90 -28.35 -15.28
C ALA A 453 1.43 -28.45 -15.73
N PHE A 454 0.98 -29.63 -16.11
CA PHE A 454 -0.39 -29.89 -16.53
C PHE A 454 -1.39 -29.71 -15.39
N THR A 455 -1.12 -30.30 -14.21
CA THR A 455 -1.92 -30.08 -12.99
C THR A 455 -1.98 -28.60 -12.62
N GLY A 456 -0.83 -27.91 -12.62
CA GLY A 456 -0.74 -26.48 -12.32
C GLY A 456 -1.57 -25.63 -13.29
N TRP A 457 -1.48 -25.91 -14.59
CA TRP A 457 -2.25 -25.22 -15.62
C TRP A 457 -3.76 -25.48 -15.49
N ALA A 458 -4.18 -26.73 -15.29
CA ALA A 458 -5.59 -27.09 -15.16
C ALA A 458 -6.26 -26.40 -13.96
N VAL A 459 -5.56 -26.34 -12.82
CA VAL A 459 -6.03 -25.64 -11.62
C VAL A 459 -6.09 -24.12 -11.87
N TRP A 460 -5.07 -23.54 -12.50
CA TRP A 460 -5.05 -22.11 -12.83
C TRP A 460 -6.17 -21.73 -13.80
N ASN A 461 -6.35 -22.51 -14.87
CA ASN A 461 -7.33 -22.25 -15.92
C ASN A 461 -8.76 -22.30 -15.36
N ARG A 462 -9.07 -23.34 -14.57
CA ARG A 462 -10.34 -23.45 -13.84
C ARG A 462 -10.60 -22.24 -12.94
N ARG A 463 -9.58 -21.79 -12.21
CA ARG A 463 -9.68 -20.65 -11.29
C ARG A 463 -9.93 -19.33 -12.03
N ASN A 464 -9.42 -19.19 -13.25
CA ASN A 464 -9.70 -18.03 -14.10
C ASN A 464 -11.11 -18.07 -14.66
N HIS A 465 -11.56 -19.20 -15.21
CA HIS A 465 -12.96 -19.33 -15.69
C HIS A 465 -13.97 -19.03 -14.57
N LEU A 466 -13.74 -19.52 -13.35
CA LEU A 466 -14.57 -19.19 -12.18
C LEU A 466 -14.51 -17.70 -11.79
N ARG A 467 -13.38 -17.01 -12.02
CA ARG A 467 -13.26 -15.56 -11.79
C ARG A 467 -14.01 -14.73 -12.83
N PHE A 468 -14.10 -15.23 -14.07
CA PHE A 468 -14.79 -14.58 -15.18
C PHE A 468 -16.26 -15.04 -15.32
N ASN A 469 -16.77 -15.84 -14.38
CA ASN A 469 -18.16 -16.34 -14.36
C ASN A 469 -18.49 -17.25 -15.55
N GLU A 470 -17.48 -17.93 -16.09
CA GLU A 470 -17.59 -18.91 -17.17
C GLU A 470 -17.70 -20.33 -16.60
N THR A 471 -18.32 -21.24 -17.36
CA THR A 471 -18.45 -22.65 -17.01
C THR A 471 -17.09 -23.32 -16.95
N ALA A 472 -16.68 -23.79 -15.77
CA ALA A 472 -15.43 -24.53 -15.59
C ALA A 472 -15.68 -26.04 -15.48
N CYS A 473 -14.75 -26.85 -15.99
CA CYS A 473 -14.81 -28.32 -15.91
C CYS A 473 -14.91 -28.79 -14.43
N PRO A 474 -15.81 -29.74 -14.10
CA PRO A 474 -16.02 -30.20 -12.73
C PRO A 474 -14.84 -31.07 -12.24
N LEU A 475 -14.54 -30.98 -10.94
CA LEU A 475 -13.31 -31.54 -10.35
C LEU A 475 -13.20 -33.07 -10.51
N ASN A 476 -14.34 -33.75 -10.57
CA ASN A 476 -14.45 -35.19 -10.79
C ASN A 476 -14.04 -35.65 -12.21
N GLN A 477 -14.05 -34.75 -13.20
CA GLN A 477 -13.54 -35.02 -14.55
C GLN A 477 -12.04 -34.76 -14.68
N LEU A 478 -11.47 -33.91 -13.80
CA LEU A 478 -10.04 -33.64 -13.73
C LEU A 478 -9.29 -34.78 -13.01
N LEU A 479 -9.85 -35.32 -11.92
CA LEU A 479 -9.21 -36.34 -11.09
C LEU A 479 -8.68 -37.58 -11.86
N PRO A 480 -9.41 -38.18 -12.82
CA PRO A 480 -8.90 -39.31 -13.61
C PRO A 480 -7.70 -38.95 -14.50
N MET A 481 -7.67 -37.72 -15.05
CA MET A 481 -6.55 -37.24 -15.88
C MET A 481 -5.27 -37.04 -15.06
N LEU A 482 -5.41 -36.73 -13.77
CA LEU A 482 -4.30 -36.50 -12.85
C LEU A 482 -3.72 -37.81 -12.27
N VAL A 483 -4.52 -38.87 -12.21
CA VAL A 483 -4.14 -40.16 -11.61
C VAL A 483 -3.53 -41.13 -12.63
N LEU A 484 -3.89 -41.03 -13.92
CA LEU A 484 -3.46 -41.99 -14.94
C LEU A 484 -2.12 -41.65 -15.63
N GLY A 485 -1.55 -40.46 -15.42
CA GLY A 485 -0.23 -40.10 -15.96
C GLY A 485 -0.11 -40.20 -17.49
N SER A 486 -1.22 -40.31 -18.21
CA SER A 486 -1.25 -40.53 -19.66
C SER A 486 -1.62 -39.24 -20.38
N THR A 487 -0.69 -38.69 -21.15
CA THR A 487 -0.91 -37.60 -22.11
C THR A 487 -1.86 -37.98 -23.26
N GLU A 488 -2.25 -39.26 -23.36
CA GLU A 488 -3.06 -39.83 -24.44
C GLU A 488 -4.57 -39.49 -24.38
N CYS A 489 -5.04 -38.85 -23.31
CA CYS A 489 -6.42 -38.35 -23.18
C CYS A 489 -6.51 -36.83 -23.18
N ALA A 490 -5.56 -36.13 -23.83
CA ALA A 490 -5.79 -34.75 -24.21
C ALA A 490 -6.90 -34.72 -25.27
N PRO A 491 -8.06 -34.04 -25.06
CA PRO A 491 -8.95 -33.75 -26.17
C PRO A 491 -8.12 -33.04 -27.24
N GLN A 492 -8.27 -33.43 -28.51
CA GLN A 492 -7.62 -32.76 -29.63
C GLN A 492 -7.90 -31.26 -29.52
N PHE A 493 -6.91 -30.51 -29.04
CA PHE A 493 -6.93 -29.07 -29.08
C PHE A 493 -6.68 -28.72 -30.55
N GLU A 494 -7.77 -28.50 -31.30
CA GLU A 494 -7.68 -27.75 -32.54
C GLU A 494 -6.87 -26.50 -32.26
N SER A 495 -5.83 -26.31 -33.06
CA SER A 495 -5.05 -25.09 -33.10
C SER A 495 -6.00 -23.92 -33.33
N CYS A 496 -6.30 -23.16 -32.28
CA CYS A 496 -6.81 -21.82 -32.47
C CYS A 496 -5.69 -21.01 -33.12
N ASP A 497 -5.80 -20.92 -34.44
CA ASP A 497 -5.05 -20.04 -35.31
C ASP A 497 -4.95 -18.64 -34.68
N LEU A 498 -3.71 -18.17 -34.57
CA LEU A 498 -3.37 -16.78 -34.22
C LEU A 498 -3.68 -15.79 -35.37
N HIS A 499 -4.63 -16.12 -36.24
CA HIS A 499 -5.07 -15.27 -37.33
C HIS A 499 -6.57 -14.99 -37.25
N SER A 500 -6.86 -13.71 -37.00
CA SER A 500 -8.15 -13.01 -37.16
C SER A 500 -9.32 -13.49 -36.30
N GLU A 501 -9.52 -12.83 -35.15
CA GLU A 501 -10.88 -12.50 -34.74
C GLU A 501 -11.01 -11.05 -34.26
N ASN A 502 -12.06 -10.43 -34.80
CA ASN A 502 -12.42 -9.04 -34.79
C ASN A 502 -12.70 -8.48 -33.39
N ILE A 503 -12.18 -7.28 -33.14
CA ILE A 503 -12.65 -6.36 -32.12
C ILE A 503 -14.15 -6.07 -32.37
N PRO A 504 -15.07 -6.31 -31.42
CA PRO A 504 -16.44 -5.86 -31.58
C PRO A 504 -16.49 -4.32 -31.50
N ARG A 505 -16.77 -3.68 -32.63
CA ARG A 505 -17.18 -2.27 -32.68
C ARG A 505 -18.53 -2.13 -31.96
N ALA A 506 -18.65 -1.03 -31.21
CA ALA A 506 -19.86 -0.62 -30.52
C ALA A 506 -21.09 -0.64 -31.44
N SER A 507 -22.11 -1.43 -31.09
CA SER A 507 -23.41 -1.40 -31.74
C SER A 507 -24.22 -0.19 -31.25
N THR A 508 -24.40 0.75 -32.16
CA THR A 508 -25.38 1.83 -32.14
C THR A 508 -26.81 1.29 -31.95
N LEU A 509 -27.57 1.96 -31.07
CA LEU A 509 -29.02 1.79 -30.89
C LEU A 509 -29.78 1.89 -32.21
N PRO A 510 -30.84 1.08 -32.44
CA PRO A 510 -31.70 1.24 -33.61
C PRO A 510 -32.67 2.43 -33.46
N PRO A 511 -33.08 3.07 -34.57
CA PRO A 511 -33.98 4.21 -34.56
C PRO A 511 -35.44 3.78 -34.28
N ARG A 512 -36.17 4.64 -33.56
CA ARG A 512 -37.62 4.54 -33.35
C ARG A 512 -38.37 4.71 -34.68
N GLY A 513 -39.23 3.75 -35.01
CA GLY A 513 -40.25 3.87 -36.07
C GLY A 513 -41.50 4.64 -35.60
N PRO A 514 -42.34 5.13 -36.54
CA PRO A 514 -43.32 6.20 -36.34
C PRO A 514 -44.67 5.73 -35.74
N PRO A 515 -45.56 6.67 -35.34
CA PRO A 515 -46.77 6.35 -34.57
C PRO A 515 -47.92 5.91 -35.49
N GLY A 516 -48.54 4.77 -35.16
CA GLY A 516 -49.79 4.29 -35.74
C GLY A 516 -50.92 4.44 -34.72
N ALA A 517 -51.94 5.20 -35.10
CA ALA A 517 -53.20 5.38 -34.38
C ALA A 517 -54.15 4.19 -34.60
N SER A 518 -54.94 3.84 -33.57
CA SER A 518 -56.43 3.74 -33.63
C SER A 518 -57.00 3.05 -32.39
N SER A 519 -57.92 3.78 -31.72
CA SER A 519 -59.19 3.33 -31.09
C SER A 519 -59.34 1.87 -30.63
N ASP A 520 -59.62 1.66 -29.34
CA ASP A 520 -60.96 1.78 -28.74
C ASP A 520 -60.86 2.18 -27.25
#